data_AF-A0A2V7F8K9-F1
#
_entry.id   AF-A0A2V7F8K9-F1
#
_cell.length_a   1.000
_cell.length_b   1.000
_cell.length_c   1.000
_cell.angle_alpha   90.00
_cell.angle_beta   90.00
_cell.angle_gamma   90.00
#
_symmetry.space_group_name_H-M   'P 1'
#
loop_
_entity.id
_entity.type
_entity.pdbx_description
1 polymer ?
#
loop_
_entity_poly.entity_id
_entity_poly.type
_entity_poly.pdbx_seq_one_letter_code
_entity_poly.pdbx_strand_id
1 'polypeptide(L)'
;MRRLVAFVLALLLVAGMAVPAAHAGGGTATNVALGLASFAVFNQLFWPLAYSRPVYVAPPVYAAPVYVERPMYYQQVYVPTPVVAQAPPYPTVVQYPHGRYELRGDGIQMPYQWVWIPNPPLPPPPPAAAPAPPSALSR
;
A
#
# COMPACT_ATOMS: atom_id res chain seq x y z
N MET A 1 3.50 53.93 -2.67
CA MET A 1 3.94 52.52 -2.76
C MET A 1 5.44 52.37 -2.52
N ARG A 2 6.33 52.77 -3.45
CA ARG A 2 7.80 52.53 -3.33
C ARG A 2 8.45 53.13 -2.07
N ARG A 3 8.03 54.32 -1.65
CA ARG A 3 8.56 54.97 -0.43
C ARG A 3 8.14 54.24 0.86
N LEU A 4 6.92 53.71 0.90
CA LEU A 4 6.43 52.89 2.02
C LEU A 4 7.20 51.57 2.11
N VAL A 5 7.44 50.91 0.98
CA VAL A 5 8.25 49.67 0.92
C VAL A 5 9.68 49.93 1.39
N ALA A 6 10.29 51.04 0.97
CA ALA A 6 11.63 51.42 1.40
C ALA A 6 11.69 51.72 2.92
N PHE A 7 10.67 52.39 3.46
CA PHE A 7 10.59 52.63 4.90
C PHE A 7 10.43 51.34 5.70
N VAL A 8 9.57 50.42 5.26
CA VAL A 8 9.39 49.12 5.93
C VAL A 8 10.67 48.28 5.87
N LEU A 9 11.36 48.27 4.72
CA LEU A 9 12.65 47.57 4.59
C LEU A 9 13.74 48.20 5.47
N ALA A 10 13.81 49.53 5.53
CA ALA A 10 14.76 50.22 6.40
C ALA A 10 14.46 49.93 7.89
N LEU A 11 13.19 49.89 8.27
CA LEU A 11 12.77 49.61 9.65
C LEU A 11 13.07 48.14 10.04
N LEU A 12 12.86 47.20 9.12
CA LEU A 12 13.27 45.80 9.30
C LEU A 12 14.80 45.64 9.39
N LEU A 13 15.56 46.39 8.59
CA LEU A 13 17.02 46.34 8.61
C LEU A 13 17.57 46.90 9.93
N VAL A 14 17.03 48.02 10.41
CA VAL A 14 17.43 48.62 11.69
C VAL A 14 17.02 47.74 12.88
N ALA A 15 15.83 47.13 12.83
CA ALA A 15 15.41 46.16 13.85
C ALA A 15 16.31 44.91 13.86
N GLY A 16 16.77 44.44 12.70
CA GLY A 16 17.71 43.33 12.58
C GLY A 16 19.13 43.64 13.08
N MET A 17 19.58 44.90 12.96
CA MET A 17 20.89 45.34 13.47
C MET A 17 20.88 45.66 14.97
N ALA A 18 19.71 45.92 15.56
CA ALA A 18 19.55 46.26 16.98
C ALA A 18 19.24 45.05 17.88
N VAL A 19 19.41 43.81 17.40
CA VAL A 19 19.24 42.61 18.24
C VAL A 19 20.41 42.59 19.23
N PRO A 20 20.19 42.79 20.54
CA PRO A 20 21.26 42.56 21.51
C PRO A 20 21.64 41.09 21.37
N ALA A 21 22.96 40.79 21.37
CA ALA A 21 23.44 39.42 21.36
C ALA A 21 22.58 38.61 22.34
N ALA A 22 21.89 37.57 21.87
CA ALA A 22 20.96 36.82 22.69
C ALA A 22 21.77 36.16 23.82
N HIS A 23 21.84 36.82 24.98
CA HIS A 23 22.48 36.26 26.14
C HIS A 23 21.56 35.15 26.61
N ALA A 24 21.94 33.90 26.34
CA ALA A 24 21.29 32.71 26.89
C ALA A 24 21.55 32.63 28.40
N GLY A 25 21.03 33.59 29.16
CA GLY A 25 21.06 33.63 30.62
C GLY A 25 19.88 32.91 31.27
N GLY A 26 19.06 32.20 30.48
CA GLY A 26 17.96 31.37 30.95
C GLY A 26 18.33 29.89 30.89
N GLY A 27 18.02 29.14 31.94
CA GLY A 27 18.33 27.70 32.03
C GLY A 27 17.79 26.93 30.82
N THR A 28 18.48 25.84 30.46
CA THR A 28 18.19 25.01 29.27
C THR A 28 16.72 24.66 29.14
N ALA A 29 16.03 24.38 30.26
CA ALA A 29 14.59 24.09 30.28
C ALA A 29 13.72 25.25 29.76
N THR A 30 14.05 26.50 30.10
CA THR A 30 13.32 27.68 29.63
C THR A 30 13.51 27.87 28.13
N ASN A 31 14.73 27.69 27.62
CA ASN A 31 15.00 27.81 26.19
C ASN A 31 14.29 26.70 25.39
N VAL A 32 14.24 25.48 25.93
CA VAL A 32 13.47 24.36 25.35
C VAL A 32 11.97 24.67 25.37
N ALA A 33 11.44 25.18 26.48
CA ALA A 33 10.02 25.53 26.58
C ALA A 33 9.64 26.63 25.57
N LEU A 34 10.47 27.66 25.41
CA LEU A 34 10.26 28.72 24.41
C LEU A 34 10.36 28.18 22.97
N GLY A 35 11.29 27.27 22.70
CA GLY A 35 11.41 26.60 21.41
C GLY A 35 10.17 25.76 21.07
N LEU A 36 9.69 24.96 22.01
CA LEU A 36 8.49 24.14 21.84
C LEU A 36 7.22 25.01 21.69
N ALA A 37 7.09 26.08 22.48
CA ALA A 37 5.99 27.01 22.35
C ALA A 37 5.97 27.70 20.97
N SER A 38 7.15 28.13 20.49
CA SER A 38 7.29 28.73 19.16
C SER A 38 6.95 27.75 18.05
N PHE A 39 7.41 26.50 18.16
CA PHE A 39 7.08 25.43 17.23
C PHE A 39 5.58 25.12 17.22
N ALA A 40 4.94 25.08 18.39
CA ALA A 40 3.51 24.81 18.51
C ALA A 40 2.68 25.93 17.86
N VAL A 41 3.01 27.20 18.09
CA VAL A 41 2.32 28.35 17.47
C VAL A 41 2.50 28.35 15.96
N PHE A 42 3.72 28.09 15.47
CA PHE A 42 3.99 27.95 14.04
C PHE A 42 3.18 26.79 13.44
N ASN A 43 3.22 25.62 14.07
CA ASN A 43 2.47 24.47 13.59
C ASN A 43 0.97 24.77 13.56
N GLN A 44 0.39 25.37 14.61
CA GLN A 44 -1.03 25.73 14.66
C GLN A 44 -1.46 26.70 13.55
N LEU A 45 -0.60 27.66 13.18
CA LEU A 45 -0.94 28.64 12.16
C LEU A 45 -0.86 28.05 10.74
N PHE A 46 0.12 27.18 10.50
CA PHE A 46 0.42 26.68 9.15
C PHE A 46 -0.17 25.30 8.86
N TRP A 47 -0.50 24.50 9.88
CA TRP A 47 -1.14 23.19 9.72
C TRP A 47 -2.47 23.26 8.97
N PRO A 48 -3.41 24.19 9.29
CA PRO A 48 -4.70 24.27 8.59
C PRO A 48 -4.58 24.67 7.10
N LEU A 49 -3.46 25.28 6.71
CA LEU A 49 -3.18 25.66 5.32
C LEU A 49 -2.55 24.52 4.52
N ALA A 50 -1.94 23.53 5.20
CA ALA A 50 -1.32 22.38 4.57
C ALA A 50 -2.33 21.29 4.17
N TYR A 51 -3.55 21.30 4.73
CA TYR A 51 -4.60 20.36 4.38
C TYR A 51 -5.62 20.95 3.41
N SER A 52 -5.68 20.36 2.22
CA SER A 52 -6.76 20.59 1.26
C SER A 52 -8.10 20.20 1.91
N ARG A 53 -9.05 21.14 1.98
CA ARG A 53 -10.40 20.84 2.47
C ARG A 53 -11.11 19.92 1.47
N PRO A 54 -11.76 18.84 1.92
CA PRO A 54 -12.55 18.01 1.02
C PRO A 54 -13.70 18.84 0.44
N VAL A 55 -13.72 18.97 -0.88
CA VAL A 55 -14.85 19.56 -1.60
C VAL A 55 -15.94 18.51 -1.69
N TYR A 56 -17.06 18.75 -1.01
CA TYR A 56 -18.25 17.91 -1.15
C TYR A 56 -18.87 18.15 -2.53
N VAL A 57 -18.72 17.17 -3.41
CA VAL A 57 -19.41 17.15 -4.70
C VAL A 57 -20.84 16.67 -4.44
N ALA A 58 -21.83 17.45 -4.87
CA ALA A 58 -23.23 17.05 -4.77
C ALA A 58 -23.46 15.75 -5.57
N PRO A 59 -24.21 14.78 -5.03
CA PRO A 59 -24.47 13.54 -5.73
C PRO A 59 -25.25 13.81 -7.02
N PRO A 60 -24.97 13.09 -8.12
CA PRO A 60 -25.72 13.23 -9.36
C PRO A 60 -27.19 12.87 -9.14
N VAL A 61 -28.09 13.73 -9.62
CA VAL A 61 -29.53 13.47 -9.62
C VAL A 61 -29.84 12.53 -10.78
N TYR A 62 -30.21 11.29 -10.47
CA TYR A 62 -30.62 10.33 -11.48
C TYR A 62 -32.09 10.56 -11.87
N ALA A 63 -32.35 10.66 -13.19
CA ALA A 63 -33.71 10.64 -13.72
C ALA A 63 -34.34 9.25 -13.54
N ALA A 64 -35.63 9.20 -13.21
CA ALA A 64 -36.37 7.96 -13.07
C ALA A 64 -36.40 7.21 -14.43
N PRO A 65 -36.16 5.89 -14.45
CA PRO A 65 -36.19 5.13 -15.70
C PRO A 65 -37.62 5.05 -16.25
N VAL A 66 -37.76 5.32 -17.55
CA VAL A 66 -39.00 5.06 -18.29
C VAL A 66 -39.07 3.55 -18.55
N TYR A 67 -40.10 2.90 -17.99
CA TYR A 67 -40.37 1.49 -18.26
C TYR A 67 -40.95 1.34 -19.66
N VAL A 68 -40.16 0.74 -20.56
CA VAL A 68 -40.64 0.27 -21.85
C VAL A 68 -40.98 -1.21 -21.68
N GLU A 69 -42.26 -1.56 -21.85
CA GLU A 69 -42.70 -2.95 -21.87
C GLU A 69 -42.04 -3.65 -23.07
N ARG A 70 -41.19 -4.62 -22.77
CA ARG A 70 -40.39 -5.34 -23.78
C ARG A 70 -41.19 -6.59 -24.20
N PRO A 71 -41.32 -6.89 -25.50
CA PRO A 71 -42.00 -8.10 -25.93
C PRO A 71 -41.27 -9.33 -25.38
N MET A 72 -42.05 -10.30 -24.91
CA MET A 72 -41.52 -11.54 -24.36
C MET A 72 -40.79 -12.33 -25.44
N TYR A 73 -39.48 -12.48 -25.28
CA TYR A 73 -38.67 -13.39 -26.06
C TYR A 73 -38.80 -14.80 -25.47
N TYR A 74 -39.00 -15.77 -26.34
CA TYR A 74 -39.02 -17.20 -26.02
C TYR A 74 -37.82 -17.60 -25.17
N GLN A 75 -38.05 -18.52 -24.23
CA GLN A 75 -37.01 -19.10 -23.39
C GLN A 75 -36.02 -19.86 -24.27
N GLN A 76 -34.87 -19.25 -24.51
CA GLN A 76 -33.74 -19.93 -25.09
C GLN A 76 -33.22 -20.89 -24.02
N VAL A 77 -33.38 -22.19 -24.25
CA VAL A 77 -32.75 -23.23 -23.43
C VAL A 77 -31.24 -22.98 -23.49
N TYR A 78 -30.67 -22.48 -22.39
CA TYR A 78 -29.24 -22.33 -22.24
C TYR A 78 -28.65 -23.72 -22.09
N VAL A 79 -28.08 -24.24 -23.17
CA VAL A 79 -27.14 -25.36 -23.07
C VAL A 79 -25.86 -24.75 -22.50
N PRO A 80 -25.40 -25.14 -21.30
CA PRO A 80 -24.15 -24.62 -20.78
C PRO A 80 -23.03 -25.03 -21.72
N THR A 81 -22.45 -24.04 -22.40
CA THR A 81 -21.18 -24.22 -23.08
C THR A 81 -20.18 -24.59 -21.99
N PRO A 82 -19.44 -25.72 -22.11
CA PRO A 82 -18.38 -26.00 -21.15
C PRO A 82 -17.40 -24.83 -21.22
N VAL A 83 -17.30 -24.05 -20.13
CA VAL A 83 -16.24 -23.07 -19.99
C VAL A 83 -14.96 -23.88 -19.91
N VAL A 84 -14.29 -24.00 -21.05
CA VAL A 84 -12.91 -24.49 -21.08
C VAL A 84 -12.13 -23.50 -20.25
N ALA A 85 -11.71 -23.90 -19.05
CA ALA A 85 -10.84 -23.10 -18.20
C ALA A 85 -9.59 -22.78 -19.04
N GLN A 86 -9.52 -21.57 -19.58
CA GLN A 86 -8.33 -21.12 -20.27
C GLN A 86 -7.24 -21.06 -19.21
N ALA A 87 -6.18 -21.85 -19.40
CA ALA A 87 -4.99 -21.73 -18.57
C ALA A 87 -4.53 -20.26 -18.63
N PRO A 88 -4.25 -19.62 -17.49
CA PRO A 88 -3.82 -18.24 -17.47
C PRO A 88 -2.60 -18.06 -18.39
N PRO A 89 -2.55 -17.02 -19.23
CA PRO A 89 -1.47 -16.79 -20.20
C PRO A 89 -0.14 -16.40 -19.53
N TYR A 90 -0.12 -16.32 -18.20
CA TYR A 90 1.01 -15.94 -17.37
C TYR A 90 1.38 -17.08 -16.42
N PRO A 91 2.67 -17.21 -16.06
CA PRO A 91 3.11 -18.23 -15.13
C PRO A 91 2.41 -18.05 -13.78
N THR A 92 1.73 -19.09 -13.31
CA THR A 92 1.11 -19.15 -11.98
C THR A 92 2.07 -19.65 -10.91
N VAL A 93 3.23 -20.17 -11.32
CA VAL A 93 4.26 -20.70 -10.41
C VAL A 93 5.62 -20.13 -10.80
N VAL A 94 6.33 -19.56 -9.83
CA VAL A 94 7.72 -19.11 -9.99
C VAL A 94 8.61 -19.95 -9.10
N GLN A 95 9.47 -20.76 -9.71
CA GLN A 95 10.35 -21.73 -9.06
C GLN A 95 11.66 -21.06 -8.58
N TYR A 96 12.09 -21.38 -7.37
CA TYR A 96 13.37 -20.97 -6.78
C TYR A 96 14.09 -22.17 -6.15
N PRO A 97 15.41 -22.08 -5.88
CA PRO A 97 16.16 -23.20 -5.29
C PRO A 97 15.63 -23.71 -3.94
N HIS A 98 15.08 -22.82 -3.13
CA HIS A 98 14.58 -23.04 -1.78
C HIS A 98 13.05 -23.17 -1.64
N GLY A 99 12.31 -23.09 -2.75
CA GLY A 99 10.84 -23.07 -2.70
C GLY A 99 10.23 -22.50 -3.96
N ARG A 100 8.95 -22.17 -3.91
CA ARG A 100 8.22 -21.58 -5.04
C ARG A 100 7.18 -20.59 -4.59
N TYR A 101 6.92 -19.60 -5.42
CA TYR A 101 5.73 -18.77 -5.31
C TYR A 101 4.63 -19.37 -6.17
N GLU A 102 3.44 -19.54 -5.58
CA GLU A 102 2.23 -19.95 -6.30
C GLU A 102 1.19 -18.82 -6.22
N LEU A 103 0.64 -18.46 -7.39
CA LEU A 103 -0.45 -17.51 -7.51
C LEU A 103 -1.76 -18.19 -7.12
N ARG A 104 -2.43 -17.65 -6.11
CA ARG A 104 -3.76 -18.10 -5.65
C ARG A 104 -4.80 -17.03 -5.89
N GLY A 105 -6.05 -17.44 -5.98
CA GLY A 105 -7.17 -16.55 -6.31
C GLY A 105 -7.49 -16.56 -7.80
N ASP A 106 -8.72 -16.17 -8.12
CA ASP A 106 -9.29 -16.15 -9.47
C ASP A 106 -9.49 -14.70 -9.98
N GLY A 107 -9.17 -13.70 -9.15
CA GLY A 107 -9.35 -12.29 -9.46
C GLY A 107 -10.81 -11.82 -9.48
N ILE A 108 -11.78 -12.72 -9.24
CA ILE A 108 -13.22 -12.45 -9.32
C ILE A 108 -13.85 -12.62 -7.93
N GLN A 109 -13.74 -13.80 -7.33
CA GLN A 109 -14.22 -14.06 -5.98
C GLN A 109 -13.12 -13.86 -4.93
N MET A 110 -11.87 -14.14 -5.30
CA MET A 110 -10.70 -14.01 -4.44
C MET A 110 -9.61 -13.19 -5.14
N PRO A 111 -9.05 -12.17 -4.48
CA PRO A 111 -7.97 -11.39 -5.06
C PRO A 111 -6.74 -12.27 -5.31
N TYR A 112 -6.01 -11.95 -6.38
CA TYR A 112 -4.77 -12.62 -6.70
C TYR A 112 -3.71 -12.36 -5.61
N GLN A 113 -3.17 -13.44 -5.06
CA GLN A 113 -2.13 -13.40 -4.04
C GLN A 113 -0.99 -14.36 -4.38
N TRP A 114 0.25 -13.91 -4.20
CA TRP A 114 1.42 -14.75 -4.33
C TRP A 114 1.77 -15.35 -2.96
N VAL A 115 1.74 -16.68 -2.88
CA VAL A 115 2.04 -17.41 -1.65
C VAL A 115 3.36 -18.15 -1.79
N TRP A 116 4.27 -17.92 -0.84
CA TRP A 116 5.54 -18.65 -0.76
C TRP A 116 5.33 -20.05 -0.17
N ILE A 117 5.86 -21.07 -0.85
CA ILE A 117 5.86 -22.46 -0.40
C ILE A 117 7.31 -22.95 -0.33
N PRO A 118 7.84 -23.24 0.87
CA PRO A 118 9.19 -23.78 1.01
C PRO A 118 9.27 -25.22 0.51
N ASN A 119 10.47 -25.65 0.11
CA ASN A 119 10.69 -27.05 -0.29
C ASN A 119 10.48 -28.00 0.90
N PRO A 120 9.91 -29.20 0.68
CA PRO A 120 9.84 -30.21 1.72
C PRO A 120 11.25 -30.64 2.16
N PRO A 121 11.44 -31.04 3.43
CA PRO A 121 12.68 -31.62 3.88
C PRO A 121 12.99 -32.91 3.10
N LEU A 122 14.28 -33.22 2.93
CA LEU A 122 14.71 -34.47 2.30
C LEU A 122 14.17 -35.66 3.11
N PRO A 123 13.67 -36.72 2.44
CA PRO A 123 13.24 -37.93 3.14
C PRO A 123 14.45 -38.56 3.87
N PRO A 124 14.21 -39.27 4.99
CA PRO A 124 15.28 -39.99 5.68
C PRO A 124 15.88 -41.06 4.75
N PRO A 125 17.18 -41.35 4.89
CA PRO A 125 17.83 -42.39 4.09
C PRO A 125 17.17 -43.75 4.35
N PRO A 126 17.01 -44.60 3.32
CA PRO A 126 16.47 -45.94 3.50
C PRO A 126 17.37 -46.78 4.42
N PRO A 127 16.81 -47.69 5.24
CA PRO A 127 17.60 -48.62 6.03
C PRO A 127 18.55 -49.41 5.14
N ALA A 128 19.80 -49.59 5.58
CA ALA A 128 20.76 -50.43 4.87
C ALA A 128 20.17 -51.84 4.71
N ALA A 129 20.10 -52.32 3.46
CA ALA A 129 19.62 -53.67 3.19
C ALA A 129 20.53 -54.69 3.90
N ALA A 130 19.92 -55.62 4.64
CA ALA A 130 20.65 -56.72 5.25
C ALA A 130 21.35 -57.56 4.15
N PRO A 131 22.56 -58.09 4.40
CA PRO A 131 23.24 -58.96 3.44
C PRO A 131 22.34 -60.15 3.06
N ALA A 132 22.16 -60.39 1.76
CA ALA A 132 21.39 -61.54 1.28
C ALA A 132 22.09 -62.86 1.68
N PRO A 133 21.36 -63.87 2.19
CA PRO A 133 21.94 -65.17 2.48
C PRO A 133 22.39 -65.88 1.17
N PRO A 134 23.46 -66.69 1.21
CA PRO A 134 24.00 -67.33 0.02
C PRO A 134 22.99 -68.31 -0.58
N SER A 135 22.71 -68.15 -1.87
CA SER A 135 21.78 -68.99 -2.64
C SER A 135 22.24 -70.45 -2.67
N ALA A 136 21.48 -71.34 -2.06
CA ALA A 136 21.65 -72.78 -2.22
C ALA A 136 21.11 -73.20 -3.59
N LEU A 137 22.00 -73.67 -4.47
CA LEU A 137 21.67 -74.32 -5.73
C LEU A 137 21.04 -75.69 -5.43
N SER A 138 19.76 -75.88 -5.70
CA SER A 138 19.13 -77.21 -5.71
C SER A 138 18.98 -77.73 -7.14
N ARG A 139 19.58 -78.91 -7.35
CA ARG A 139 19.70 -79.73 -8.56
C ARG A 139 18.38 -80.41 -8.93
#